data_AF-A0A925A4H9-F1
#
_entry.id   AF-A0A925A4H9-F1
#
_cell.length_a   1.000
_cell.length_b   1.000
_cell.length_c   1.000
_cell.angle_alpha   90.00
_cell.angle_beta   90.00
_cell.angle_gamma   90.00
#
_symmetry.space_group_name_H-M   'P 1'
#
loop_
_entity.id
_entity.type
_entity.pdbx_description
1 polymer ?
#
loop_
_entity_poly.entity_id
_entity_poly.type
_entity_poly.pdbx_seq_one_letter_code
_entity_poly.pdbx_strand_id
1 'polypeptide(L)'
;MEKDDFFKMLTLLKDIACYCPKLIGKKDILLVHDKIYKITNPGEIPHNPLITQVIPCDGLLAFPGLIDQHVHIVGGGVWCTKECGE
;
A
#
# COMPACT_ATOMS: atom_id res chain seq x y z
N MET A 1 1.25 -10.73 22.06
CA MET A 1 1.64 -10.86 20.65
C MET A 1 1.89 -12.33 20.43
N GLU A 2 0.89 -13.05 19.92
CA GLU A 2 1.03 -14.49 19.62
C GLU A 2 1.98 -14.69 18.45
N LYS A 3 2.65 -15.85 18.39
CA LYS A 3 3.61 -16.17 17.33
C LYS A 3 2.99 -16.08 15.94
N ASP A 4 1.70 -16.38 15.80
CA ASP A 4 0.98 -16.36 14.53
C ASP A 4 0.79 -14.93 13.96
N ASP A 5 0.75 -13.90 14.81
CA ASP A 5 0.70 -12.51 14.35
C ASP A 5 2.03 -12.04 13.75
N PHE A 6 3.16 -12.59 14.21
CA PHE A 6 4.48 -12.24 13.66
C PHE A 6 4.66 -12.72 12.22
N PHE A 7 4.13 -13.91 11.94
CA PHE A 7 4.20 -14.50 10.61
C PHE A 7 3.28 -13.78 9.62
N LYS A 8 2.09 -13.31 10.03
CA LYS A 8 1.19 -12.48 9.21
C LYS A 8 1.78 -11.16 8.70
N MET A 9 3.03 -10.82 9.06
CA MET A 9 3.63 -9.51 8.79
C MET A 9 4.36 -9.42 7.45
N LEU A 10 4.74 -10.54 6.82
CA LEU A 10 5.54 -10.51 5.59
C LEU A 10 4.69 -10.77 4.35
N THR A 11 4.47 -9.72 3.57
CA THR A 11 3.73 -9.78 2.30
C THR A 11 4.64 -9.48 1.12
N LEU A 12 4.69 -10.38 0.15
CA LEU A 12 5.44 -10.23 -1.09
C LEU A 12 4.49 -9.93 -2.25
N LEU A 13 4.59 -8.73 -2.82
CA LEU A 13 3.96 -8.38 -4.09
C LEU A 13 4.91 -8.76 -5.21
N LYS A 14 4.47 -9.61 -6.14
CA LYS A 14 5.32 -10.09 -7.24
C LYS A 14 4.96 -9.46 -8.55
N ASP A 15 5.97 -9.28 -9.39
CA ASP A 15 5.78 -9.02 -10.82
C ASP A 15 4.97 -7.74 -11.12
N ILE A 16 5.14 -6.70 -10.29
CA ILE A 16 4.41 -5.43 -10.42
C ILE A 16 5.19 -4.40 -11.22
N ALA A 17 4.53 -3.64 -12.11
CA ALA A 17 5.17 -2.50 -12.77
C ALA A 17 5.27 -1.33 -11.78
N CYS A 18 6.49 -1.00 -11.36
CA CYS A 18 6.73 -0.08 -10.24
C CYS A 18 7.17 1.30 -10.70
N TYR A 19 6.62 2.33 -10.04
CA TYR A 19 6.92 3.74 -10.23
C TYR A 19 7.44 4.34 -8.91
N CYS A 20 8.58 5.05 -8.93
CA CYS A 20 9.18 5.66 -7.75
C CYS A 20 9.84 7.04 -8.01
N PRO A 21 9.08 8.13 -8.22
CA PRO A 21 7.79 8.19 -8.91
C PRO A 21 7.93 7.94 -10.43
N LYS A 22 9.16 7.82 -10.95
CA LYS A 22 9.45 7.44 -12.34
C LYS A 22 9.30 5.92 -12.51
N LEU A 23 8.94 5.46 -13.71
CA LEU A 23 8.90 4.03 -14.04
C LEU A 23 10.30 3.41 -13.83
N ILE A 24 10.37 2.37 -13.01
CA ILE A 24 11.60 1.60 -12.75
C ILE A 24 11.50 0.15 -13.26
N GLY A 25 10.44 -0.15 -14.02
CA GLY A 25 10.18 -1.46 -14.61
C GLY A 25 9.47 -2.43 -13.66
N LYS A 26 9.46 -3.71 -14.02
CA LYS A 26 8.86 -4.79 -13.24
C LYS A 26 9.70 -5.07 -11.98
N LYS A 27 9.07 -5.19 -10.82
CA LYS A 27 9.72 -5.38 -9.52
C LYS A 27 8.93 -6.33 -8.64
N ASP A 28 9.61 -6.85 -7.62
CA ASP A 28 8.98 -7.46 -6.46
C ASP A 28 9.09 -6.49 -5.27
N ILE A 29 8.02 -6.36 -4.48
CA ILE A 29 7.96 -5.48 -3.31
C ILE A 29 7.67 -6.33 -2.08
N LEU A 30 8.61 -6.32 -1.12
CA LEU A 30 8.46 -6.99 0.16
C LEU A 30 8.02 -5.98 1.22
N LEU A 31 6.88 -6.27 1.84
CA LEU A 31 6.30 -5.52 2.93
C LEU A 31 6.55 -6.25 4.25
N VAL A 32 6.86 -5.46 5.29
CA VAL A 32 6.84 -5.90 6.69
C VAL A 32 5.81 -5.02 7.39
N HIS A 33 4.66 -5.62 7.73
CA HIS A 33 3.45 -4.91 8.15
C HIS A 33 3.03 -3.82 7.15
N ASP A 34 3.13 -2.57 7.57
CA ASP A 34 2.71 -1.35 6.90
C ASP A 34 3.89 -0.64 6.20
N LYS A 35 5.09 -1.24 6.23
CA LYS A 35 6.31 -0.65 5.68
C LYS A 35 6.85 -1.43 4.50
N ILE A 36 7.36 -0.69 3.51
CA ILE A 36 8.16 -1.26 2.43
C ILE A 36 9.53 -1.61 3.00
N TYR A 37 9.84 -2.90 3.05
CA TYR A 37 11.16 -3.39 3.49
C TYR A 37 12.16 -3.40 2.34
N LYS A 38 11.75 -3.90 1.16
CA LYS A 38 12.63 -3.96 -0.01
C LYS A 38 11.86 -3.90 -1.32
N ILE A 39 12.46 -3.28 -2.33
CA ILE A 39 12.03 -3.33 -3.73
C ILE A 39 13.20 -3.93 -4.52
N THR A 40 12.96 -5.01 -5.24
CA THR A 40 14.00 -5.77 -5.97
C THR A 40 13.57 -6.13 -7.38
N ASN A 41 14.50 -6.63 -8.20
CA ASN A 41 14.08 -7.24 -9.46
C ASN A 41 13.24 -8.51 -9.20
N PRO A 42 12.37 -8.90 -10.15
CA PRO A 42 11.55 -10.08 -10.02
C PRO A 42 12.37 -11.33 -9.74
N GLY A 43 11.99 -12.12 -8.75
CA GLY A 43 12.64 -13.38 -8.41
C GLY A 43 13.94 -13.28 -7.60
N GLU A 44 14.40 -12.07 -7.25
CA GLU A 44 15.58 -11.91 -6.36
C GLU A 44 15.29 -12.24 -4.89
N ILE A 45 14.02 -12.32 -4.50
CA ILE A 45 13.62 -12.69 -3.14
C ILE A 45 13.55 -14.22 -3.07
N PRO A 46 14.42 -14.88 -2.28
CA PRO A 46 14.43 -16.32 -2.16
C PRO A 46 13.17 -16.81 -1.45
N HIS A 47 12.81 -18.08 -1.69
CA HIS A 47 11.73 -18.73 -0.94
C HIS A 47 12.06 -18.68 0.56
N ASN A 48 11.19 -18.05 1.34
CA ASN A 48 11.37 -17.89 2.77
C ASN A 48 10.07 -18.29 3.47
N PRO A 49 10.08 -19.28 4.39
CA PRO A 49 8.88 -19.73 5.11
C PRO A 49 8.26 -18.65 6.00
N LEU A 50 9.00 -17.56 6.29
CA LEU A 50 8.46 -16.41 7.01
C LEU A 50 7.52 -15.56 6.13
N ILE A 51 7.61 -15.64 4.80
CA ILE A 51 6.70 -14.93 3.89
C ILE A 51 5.37 -15.69 3.86
N THR A 52 4.39 -15.20 4.60
CA THR A 52 3.08 -15.87 4.69
C THR A 52 2.13 -15.52 3.56
N GLN A 53 2.37 -14.41 2.88
CA GLN A 53 1.48 -13.93 1.84
C GLN A 53 2.28 -13.54 0.60
N VAL A 54 1.94 -14.17 -0.54
CA VAL A 54 2.48 -13.84 -1.85
C VAL A 54 1.32 -13.44 -2.74
N ILE A 55 1.38 -12.22 -3.28
CA ILE A 55 0.34 -11.65 -4.12
C ILE A 55 0.93 -11.46 -5.52
N PRO A 56 0.46 -12.21 -6.54
CA PRO A 56 0.85 -11.95 -7.92
C PRO A 56 0.18 -10.66 -8.41
N CYS A 57 0.96 -9.75 -8.99
CA CYS A 57 0.51 -8.44 -9.41
C CYS A 57 0.83 -8.15 -10.89
N ASP A 58 0.95 -9.20 -11.70
CA ASP A 58 1.19 -9.07 -13.14
C ASP A 58 0.06 -8.24 -13.80
N GLY A 59 0.44 -7.28 -14.65
CA GLY A 59 -0.50 -6.34 -15.25
C GLY A 59 -0.97 -5.19 -14.34
N LEU A 60 -0.57 -5.16 -13.07
CA LEU A 60 -0.88 -4.06 -12.14
C LEU A 60 0.26 -3.04 -12.05
N LEU A 61 -0.09 -1.85 -11.54
CA LEU A 61 0.83 -0.74 -11.33
C LEU A 61 1.00 -0.46 -9.83
N ALA A 62 2.24 -0.26 -9.38
CA ALA A 62 2.56 0.30 -8.07
C ALA A 62 3.15 1.70 -8.24
N PHE A 63 2.60 2.67 -7.52
CA PHE A 63 3.10 4.04 -7.47
C PHE A 63 2.95 4.58 -6.04
N PRO A 64 3.69 5.65 -5.65
CA PRO A 64 3.53 6.24 -4.33
C PRO A 64 2.10 6.69 -4.11
N GLY A 65 1.56 6.46 -2.91
CA GLY A 65 0.20 6.88 -2.57
C GLY A 65 -0.03 8.36 -2.83
N LEU A 66 -1.23 8.71 -3.27
CA LEU A 66 -1.61 10.10 -3.51
C LEU A 66 -1.66 10.86 -2.18
N ILE A 67 -1.13 12.09 -2.18
CA ILE A 67 -1.18 13.00 -1.03
C ILE A 67 -2.13 14.13 -1.41
N ASP A 68 -3.31 14.14 -0.79
CA ASP A 68 -4.24 15.25 -0.90
C ASP A 68 -4.01 16.25 0.23
N GLN A 69 -3.65 17.48 -0.12
CA GLN A 69 -3.36 18.56 0.81
C GLN A 69 -4.58 19.45 1.09
N HIS A 70 -5.70 19.26 0.39
CA HIS A 70 -6.83 20.17 0.43
C HIS A 70 -8.14 19.44 0.71
N VAL A 71 -8.28 18.96 1.95
CA VAL A 71 -9.46 18.21 2.39
C VAL A 71 -10.15 18.89 3.57
N HIS A 72 -11.48 18.99 3.48
CA HIS A 72 -12.36 19.30 4.61
C HIS A 72 -12.87 18.00 5.23
N ILE A 73 -12.04 17.33 6.06
CA ILE A 73 -12.34 15.96 6.57
C ILE A 73 -13.66 15.90 7.34
N VAL A 74 -13.97 16.94 8.13
CA VAL A 74 -15.20 17.03 8.94
C VAL A 74 -16.31 17.86 8.28
N GLY A 75 -16.17 18.18 6.99
CA GLY A 75 -17.08 19.06 6.25
C GLY A 75 -16.56 20.49 6.11
N GLY A 76 -16.96 21.14 5.00
CA GLY A 76 -16.69 22.54 4.70
C GLY A 76 -17.99 23.28 4.44
N GLY A 77 -18.01 24.57 4.79
CA GLY A 77 -19.20 25.44 4.70
C GLY A 77 -19.69 25.94 6.06
N VAL A 78 -20.64 26.86 6.02
CA VAL A 78 -21.36 27.33 7.21
C VAL A 78 -22.46 26.33 7.55
N TRP A 79 -22.56 25.99 8.84
CA TRP A 79 -23.72 25.30 9.40
C TRP A 79 -24.94 26.20 9.16
N CYS A 80 -25.69 25.95 8.10
CA CYS A 80 -26.98 26.57 7.90
C CYS A 80 -27.93 25.89 8.88
N THR A 81 -28.04 26.43 10.10
CA THR A 81 -29.26 26.26 10.87
C THR A 81 -30.33 26.99 10.08
N LYS A 82 -30.94 26.29 9.11
CA LYS A 82 -32.30 26.66 8.77
C LYS A 82 -33.09 26.39 10.05
N GLU A 83 -33.23 27.42 10.88
CA GLU A 83 -34.52 27.65 11.49
C GLU A 83 -35.49 27.82 10.31
N CYS A 84 -35.95 26.69 9.77
CA CYS A 84 -37.18 26.59 9.03
C CYS A 84 -38.29 26.79 10.08
N GLY A 85 -38.43 28.02 10.54
CA GLY A 85 -39.59 28.53 11.24
C GLY A 85 -40.22 29.58 10.34
N GLU A 86 -41.54 29.50 10.22
CA GLU A 86 -42.47 30.30 9.40
C GLU A 86 -42.13 31.80 9.24
#